data_AF-A0A1S7LBZ3-F1
#
_entry.id   AF-A0A1S7LBZ3-F1
#
_cell.length_a   1.000
_cell.length_b   1.000
_cell.length_c   1.000
_cell.angle_alpha   90.00
_cell.angle_beta   90.00
_cell.angle_gamma   90.00
#
_symmetry.space_group_name_H-M   'P 1'
#
loop_
_entity.id
_entity.type
_entity.pdbx_description
1 polymer ?
#
loop_
_entity_poly.entity_id
_entity_poly.type
_entity_poly.pdbx_seq_one_letter_code
_entity_poly.pdbx_strand_id
1 'polypeptide(L)'
;MDEAHTVAALAYVVLNPVRARLVEQCDAWPWSSIHGYQDLSNGDGVIDRRAVTPYLEAVHELVSAGEEDMHFEILRRSESIGRPIGDDAFISHTEAFTGRKPRPGKRGPKQNPSKRGSI
;
A
#
# COMPACT_ATOMS: atom_id res chain seq x y z
N MET A 1 8.57 -16.78 -20.71
CA MET A 1 7.87 -15.71 -19.99
C MET A 1 7.63 -14.60 -20.98
N ASP A 2 6.41 -14.08 -21.08
CA ASP A 2 6.12 -12.95 -21.96
C ASP A 2 6.46 -11.62 -21.29
N GLU A 3 6.46 -10.57 -22.10
CA GLU A 3 6.77 -9.20 -21.66
C GLU A 3 5.77 -8.68 -20.62
N ALA A 4 4.48 -8.93 -20.81
CA ALA A 4 3.43 -8.51 -19.86
C ALA A 4 3.63 -9.13 -18.47
N HIS A 5 3.97 -10.41 -18.40
CA HIS A 5 4.27 -11.10 -17.15
C HIS A 5 5.56 -10.56 -16.51
N THR A 6 6.55 -10.16 -17.32
CA THR A 6 7.80 -9.56 -16.84
C THR A 6 7.54 -8.21 -16.19
N VAL A 7 6.79 -7.33 -16.85
CA VAL A 7 6.36 -6.03 -16.31
C VAL A 7 5.60 -6.21 -15.00
N ALA A 8 4.62 -7.13 -14.98
CA ALA A 8 3.83 -7.41 -13.80
C ALA A 8 4.68 -7.94 -12.63
N ALA A 9 5.64 -8.83 -12.90
CA ALA A 9 6.54 -9.37 -11.88
C ALA A 9 7.47 -8.29 -11.30
N LEU A 10 8.03 -7.42 -12.15
CA LEU A 10 8.87 -6.30 -11.71
C LEU A 10 8.09 -5.33 -10.82
N ALA A 11 6.91 -4.89 -11.27
CA ALA A 11 6.04 -4.01 -10.48
C ALA A 11 5.60 -4.66 -9.17
N TYR A 12 5.31 -5.97 -9.18
CA TYR A 12 4.96 -6.72 -7.97
C TYR A 12 6.07 -6.63 -6.93
N VAL A 13 7.32 -6.90 -7.32
CA VAL A 13 8.47 -6.86 -6.41
C VAL A 13 8.69 -5.45 -5.86
N VAL A 14 8.63 -4.42 -6.72
CA VAL A 14 8.79 -3.02 -6.32
C VAL A 14 7.71 -2.58 -5.32
N LEU A 15 6.46 -3.02 -5.49
CA LEU A 15 5.33 -2.65 -4.62
C LEU A 15 5.29 -3.45 -3.30
N ASN A 16 6.07 -4.51 -3.15
CA ASN A 16 5.99 -5.38 -1.96
C ASN A 16 6.24 -4.67 -0.63
N PRO A 17 7.25 -3.78 -0.49
CA PRO A 17 7.47 -3.04 0.75
C PRO A 17 6.26 -2.17 1.14
N VAL A 18 5.60 -1.56 0.15
CA VAL A 18 4.39 -0.76 0.36
C VAL A 18 3.23 -1.67 0.78
N ARG A 19 3.01 -2.79 0.07
CA ARG A 19 1.98 -3.79 0.41
C ARG A 19 2.16 -4.40 1.80
N ALA A 20 3.40 -4.61 2.21
CA ALA A 20 3.77 -5.07 3.54
C ALA A 20 3.67 -3.96 4.61
N ARG A 21 3.37 -2.72 4.23
CA ARG A 21 3.28 -1.53 5.08
C ARG A 21 4.58 -1.21 5.82
N LEU A 22 5.71 -1.47 5.16
CA LEU A 22 7.04 -1.13 5.68
C LEU A 22 7.40 0.33 5.34
N VAL A 23 6.92 0.83 4.21
CA VAL A 23 7.09 2.19 3.70
C VAL A 23 5.81 2.66 3.01
N GLU A 24 5.61 3.96 2.89
CA GLU A 24 4.47 4.56 2.20
C GLU A 24 4.67 4.60 0.68
N GLN A 25 5.91 4.81 0.23
CA GLN A 25 6.30 4.85 -1.18
C GLN A 25 7.42 3.84 -1.43
N CYS A 26 7.47 3.27 -2.63
CA CYS A 26 8.38 2.20 -2.99
C CYS A 26 9.85 2.65 -3.03
N ASP A 27 10.12 3.91 -3.36
CA ASP A 27 11.45 4.53 -3.36
C ASP A 27 12.02 4.73 -1.94
N ALA A 28 11.17 4.83 -0.92
CA ALA A 28 11.62 4.90 0.47
C ALA A 28 12.20 3.57 0.99
N TRP A 29 12.06 2.45 0.25
CA TRP A 29 12.65 1.17 0.63
C TRP A 29 14.12 1.09 0.18
N PRO A 30 15.10 1.03 1.11
CA PRO A 30 16.52 1.08 0.75
C PRO A 30 17.02 -0.19 0.07
N TRP A 31 16.31 -1.31 0.26
CA TRP A 31 16.68 -2.62 -0.31
C TRP A 31 15.79 -2.98 -1.51
N SER A 32 15.74 -2.09 -2.50
CA SER A 32 14.95 -2.24 -3.72
C SER A 32 15.78 -1.91 -4.96
N SER A 33 15.52 -2.60 -6.08
CA SER A 33 16.10 -2.27 -7.39
C SER A 33 15.45 -1.03 -8.04
N ILE A 34 14.42 -0.45 -7.42
CA ILE A 34 13.76 0.78 -7.89
C ILE A 34 14.76 1.93 -8.07
N HIS A 35 15.79 1.99 -7.23
CA HIS A 35 16.86 3.00 -7.29
C HIS A 35 17.66 2.93 -8.59
N GLY A 36 17.94 1.72 -9.07
CA GLY A 36 18.59 1.51 -10.36
C GLY A 36 17.71 1.87 -11.56
N TYR A 37 16.38 1.93 -11.39
CA TYR A 37 15.43 2.32 -12.43
C TYR A 37 15.28 3.84 -12.56
N GLN A 38 15.46 4.59 -11.46
CA GLN A 38 15.18 6.04 -11.38
C GLN A 38 16.32 6.94 -11.89
N ASP A 39 17.60 6.60 -11.63
CA ASP A 39 18.71 7.37 -12.19
C ASP A 39 18.97 6.99 -13.66
N LEU A 40 18.42 7.78 -14.57
CA LEU A 40 18.54 7.57 -16.02
C LEU A 40 19.98 7.72 -16.54
N SER A 41 20.85 8.40 -15.80
CA SER A 41 22.21 8.75 -16.18
C SER A 41 23.26 7.78 -15.64
N ASN A 42 23.13 7.32 -14.39
CA ASN A 42 24.18 6.55 -13.70
C ASN A 42 23.73 5.19 -13.14
N GLY A 43 22.42 4.89 -13.09
CA GLY A 43 21.92 3.65 -12.47
C GLY A 43 22.39 3.47 -11.02
N ASP A 44 22.33 2.24 -10.50
CA ASP A 44 22.81 1.90 -9.14
C ASP A 44 24.15 1.12 -9.13
N GLY A 45 24.69 0.79 -10.30
CA GLY A 45 25.89 -0.03 -10.47
C GLY A 45 25.72 -1.51 -10.13
N VAL A 46 24.50 -1.97 -9.81
CA VAL A 46 24.17 -3.35 -9.41
C VAL A 46 23.36 -4.05 -10.49
N ILE A 47 22.38 -3.36 -11.09
CA ILE A 47 21.51 -3.96 -12.11
C ILE A 47 22.07 -3.81 -13.53
N ASP A 48 21.91 -4.84 -14.36
CA ASP A 48 22.07 -4.68 -15.81
C ASP A 48 20.87 -3.93 -16.37
N ARG A 49 21.04 -2.63 -16.56
CA ARG A 49 20.01 -1.75 -17.10
C ARG A 49 19.51 -2.20 -18.48
N ARG A 50 20.37 -2.76 -19.33
CA ARG A 50 19.99 -3.14 -20.71
C ARG A 50 18.91 -4.21 -20.70
N ALA A 51 18.95 -5.11 -19.73
CA ALA A 51 17.99 -6.20 -19.59
C ALA A 51 16.59 -5.71 -19.18
N VAL A 52 16.49 -4.57 -18.49
CA VAL A 52 15.22 -4.05 -17.95
C VAL A 52 14.68 -2.82 -18.68
N THR A 53 15.53 -2.11 -19.44
CA THR A 53 15.17 -0.86 -20.14
C THR A 53 13.87 -0.96 -20.95
N PRO A 54 13.61 -2.04 -21.72
CA PRO A 54 12.37 -2.15 -22.50
C PRO A 54 11.09 -2.10 -21.65
N TYR A 55 11.19 -2.45 -20.36
CA TYR A 55 10.04 -2.59 -19.46
C TYR A 55 9.86 -1.40 -18.51
N LEU A 56 10.85 -0.50 -18.39
CA LEU A 56 10.88 0.50 -17.31
C LEU A 56 9.68 1.45 -17.33
N GLU A 57 9.26 1.89 -18.51
CA GLU A 57 8.11 2.77 -18.67
C GLU A 57 6.82 2.10 -18.18
N ALA A 58 6.52 0.90 -18.67
CA ALA A 58 5.34 0.13 -18.26
C ALA A 58 5.38 -0.26 -16.77
N VAL A 59 6.57 -0.56 -16.23
CA VAL A 59 6.75 -0.81 -14.79
C VAL A 59 6.47 0.45 -13.99
N HIS A 60 6.97 1.61 -14.41
CA HIS A 60 6.75 2.88 -13.73
C HIS A 60 5.26 3.26 -13.70
N GLU A 61 4.54 3.09 -14.81
CA GLU A 61 3.09 3.31 -14.88
C GLU A 61 2.35 2.39 -13.90
N LEU A 62 2.67 1.09 -13.90
CA LEU A 62 1.99 0.11 -13.05
C LEU A 62 2.30 0.31 -11.56
N VAL A 63 3.53 0.71 -11.21
CA VAL A 63 3.92 1.06 -9.84
C VAL A 63 3.17 2.31 -9.38
N SER A 64 3.14 3.36 -10.20
CA SER A 64 2.44 4.61 -9.88
C SER A 64 0.94 4.38 -9.64
N ALA A 65 0.29 3.62 -10.53
CA ALA A 65 -1.11 3.23 -10.37
C ALA A 65 -1.33 2.37 -9.11
N GLY A 66 -0.41 1.45 -8.81
CA GLY A 66 -0.47 0.62 -7.61
C GLY A 66 -0.35 1.42 -6.30
N GLU A 67 0.53 2.41 -6.23
CA GLU A 67 0.66 3.30 -5.07
C GLU A 67 -0.57 4.19 -4.90
N GLU A 68 -1.10 4.74 -5.99
CA GLU A 68 -2.34 5.51 -6.01
C GLU A 68 -3.52 4.67 -5.48
N ASP A 69 -3.71 3.46 -6.00
CA ASP A 69 -4.75 2.54 -5.55
C ASP A 69 -4.64 2.24 -4.05
N MET A 70 -3.43 2.05 -3.55
CA MET A 70 -3.17 1.79 -2.13
C MET A 70 -3.45 3.00 -1.24
N HIS A 71 -3.17 4.22 -1.71
CA HIS A 71 -3.56 5.45 -1.02
C HIS A 71 -5.09 5.60 -0.97
N PHE A 72 -5.78 5.33 -2.08
CA PHE A 72 -7.24 5.38 -2.14
C PHE A 72 -7.92 4.24 -1.37
N GLU A 73 -7.28 3.09 -1.17
CA GLU A 73 -7.83 2.00 -0.38
C GLU A 73 -8.11 2.42 1.07
N ILE A 74 -7.27 3.30 1.63
CA ILE A 74 -7.50 3.89 2.94
C ILE A 74 -8.82 4.68 2.94
N LEU A 75 -9.04 5.52 1.92
CA LEU A 75 -10.28 6.28 1.72
C LEU A 75 -11.49 5.36 1.54
N ARG A 76 -11.43 4.38 0.64
CA ARG A 76 -12.50 3.39 0.40
C ARG A 76 -12.87 2.60 1.66
N ARG A 77 -11.87 2.24 2.47
CA ARG A 77 -12.10 1.55 3.75
C ARG A 77 -12.87 2.42 4.74
N SER A 78 -12.72 3.73 4.69
CA SER A 78 -13.47 4.64 5.57
C SER A 78 -14.93 4.79 5.17
N GLU A 79 -15.20 4.83 3.86
CA GLU A 79 -16.56 4.85 3.30
C GLU A 79 -17.33 3.60 3.73
N SER A 80 -16.72 2.42 3.61
CA SER A 80 -17.37 1.15 3.96
C SER A 80 -17.69 0.99 5.45
N ILE A 81 -16.92 1.63 6.35
CA ILE A 81 -17.14 1.57 7.81
C ILE A 81 -17.95 2.79 8.30
N GLY A 82 -18.16 3.80 7.46
CA GLY A 82 -18.87 5.04 7.78
C GLY A 82 -18.13 5.93 8.80
N ARG A 83 -16.81 5.79 8.90
CA ARG A 83 -15.98 6.55 9.86
C ARG A 83 -15.13 7.58 9.14
N PRO A 84 -15.09 8.83 9.64
CA PRO A 84 -14.24 9.87 9.04
C PRO A 84 -12.75 9.52 9.12
N ILE A 85 -12.00 9.84 8.08
CA ILE A 85 -10.52 9.87 8.08
C ILE A 85 -10.07 11.32 8.22
N GLY A 86 -9.09 11.54 9.08
CA GLY A 86 -8.33 12.78 9.16
C GLY A 86 -7.37 12.73 10.34
N ASP A 87 -6.69 13.84 10.58
CA ASP A 87 -5.85 14.01 11.75
C ASP A 87 -6.67 14.04 13.06
N ASP A 88 -5.99 13.98 14.20
CA ASP A 88 -6.66 13.97 15.49
C ASP A 88 -7.51 15.21 15.75
N ALA A 89 -7.14 16.36 15.18
CA ALA A 89 -7.90 17.60 15.30
C ALA A 89 -9.24 17.48 14.56
N PHE A 90 -9.22 17.00 13.32
CA PHE A 90 -10.40 16.75 12.50
C PHE A 90 -11.33 15.72 13.14
N ILE A 91 -10.77 14.60 13.64
CA ILE A 91 -11.57 13.56 14.31
C ILE A 91 -12.24 14.10 15.57
N SER A 92 -11.52 14.90 16.38
CA SER A 92 -12.06 15.48 17.61
C SER A 92 -13.14 16.53 17.31
N HIS A 93 -12.95 17.35 16.27
CA HIS A 93 -13.97 18.29 15.80
C HIS A 93 -15.23 17.55 15.33
N THR A 94 -15.07 16.47 14.57
CA THR A 94 -16.19 15.67 14.06
C THR A 94 -16.97 14.99 15.19
N GLU A 95 -16.27 14.48 16.21
CA GLU A 95 -16.89 13.93 17.43
C GLU A 95 -17.70 14.99 18.18
N ALA A 96 -17.13 16.19 18.37
CA ALA A 96 -17.82 17.31 19.02
C ALA A 96 -19.06 17.79 18.24
N PHE A 97 -18.97 17.88 16.91
CA PHE A 97 -20.05 18.35 16.06
C PHE A 97 -21.19 17.33 15.93
N THR A 98 -20.85 16.04 15.79
CA THR A 98 -21.85 14.99 15.54
C THR A 98 -22.39 14.34 16.82
N GLY A 99 -21.69 14.49 17.95
CA GLY A 99 -21.98 13.77 19.21
C GLY A 99 -21.77 12.25 19.12
N ARG A 100 -21.22 11.74 18.01
CA ARG A 100 -20.92 10.33 17.79
C ARG A 100 -19.45 10.07 18.09
N LYS A 101 -19.10 8.82 18.42
CA LYS A 101 -17.71 8.39 18.64
C LYS A 101 -17.13 7.77 17.36
N PRO A 102 -16.45 8.54 16.49
CA PRO A 102 -15.92 8.02 15.23
C PRO A 102 -14.74 7.06 15.42
N ARG A 103 -14.06 7.13 16.57
CA ARG A 103 -12.89 6.29 16.87
C ARG A 103 -13.31 4.82 17.13
N PRO A 104 -12.48 3.84 16.73
CA PRO A 104 -12.72 2.44 17.06
C PRO A 104 -12.81 2.22 18.58
N GLY A 105 -13.92 1.64 19.04
CA GLY A 105 -14.03 1.13 20.41
C GLY A 105 -13.07 -0.05 20.66
N LYS A 106 -12.85 -0.39 21.93
CA LYS A 106 -12.08 -1.59 22.31
C LYS A 106 -12.68 -2.82 21.63
N ARG A 107 -11.84 -3.64 20.99
CA ARG A 107 -12.25 -4.95 20.45
C ARG A 107 -12.89 -5.77 21.57
N GLY A 108 -14.04 -6.38 21.28
CA GLY A 108 -14.69 -7.30 22.21
C GLY A 108 -13.80 -8.50 22.54
N PRO A 109 -14.05 -9.21 23.66
CA PRO A 109 -13.31 -10.42 24.03
C PRO A 109 -13.34 -11.46 22.91
N LYS A 110 -12.21 -12.15 22.65
CA LYS A 110 -12.20 -13.31 21.75
C LYS A 110 -13.20 -14.35 22.26
N GLN A 111 -14.14 -14.78 21.43
CA GLN A 111 -15.05 -15.87 21.80
C GLN A 111 -14.26 -17.17 21.97
N ASN A 112 -14.44 -17.83 23.11
CA ASN A 112 -13.78 -19.10 23.41
C ASN A 112 -14.40 -20.19 22.50
N PRO A 113 -13.62 -20.92 21.69
CA PRO A 113 -14.16 -21.89 20.73
C PRO A 113 -14.90 -23.08 21.38
N SER A 114 -14.74 -23.29 22.69
CA SER A 114 -15.40 -24.39 23.44
C SER A 114 -16.91 -24.22 23.69
N LYS A 115 -17.53 -23.12 23.25
CA LYS A 115 -18.99 -22.90 23.39
C LYS A 115 -19.78 -23.04 22.09
N ARG A 116 -19.19 -23.58 21.03
CA ARG A 116 -19.94 -24.00 19.82
C ARG A 116 -20.07 -25.52 19.82
N GLY A 117 -21.24 -26.02 20.25
CA GLY A 117 -21.62 -27.42 20.05
C GLY A 117 -22.23 -28.09 21.28
N SER A 118 -23.49 -27.81 21.57
CA SER A 118 -24.40 -28.74 22.23
C SER A 118 -25.81 -28.36 21.78
N ILE A 119 -26.17 -28.82 20.59
CA ILE A 119 -27.55 -29.12 20.19
C ILE A 119 -27.49 -30.48 19.51
#